data_AF-A0A7J9NCJ9-F1
#
_entry.id   AF-A0A7J9NCJ9-F1
#
_cell.length_a   1.000
_cell.length_b   1.000
_cell.length_c   1.000
_cell.angle_alpha   90.00
_cell.angle_beta   90.00
_cell.angle_gamma   90.00
#
_symmetry.space_group_name_H-M   'P 1'
#
loop_
_entity.id
_entity.type
_entity.pdbx_description
1 polymer ?
#
loop_
_entity_poly.entity_id
_entity_poly.type
_entity_poly.pdbx_seq_one_letter_code
_entity_poly.pdbx_strand_id
1 'polypeptide(L)'
;MKRFVANRTTTPKYDWWWGKQINDNVPSSCQEKTRPIEEHLQVISSELEIVKQDFKKKSSELGKRIEKLEEEKIQVGLDVDVQKLEAKKMRKGKKKAEKELDNARVREDTLGRDLLEIQNGKVGLRAHIAELERSLHQHRSRNSMIELKVSLTKIEKLKGTIEELEAALQNCEPRLELLEMNNEYWKEQLERSQC
;
A
#
# COMPACT_ATOMS: atom_id res chain seq x y z
N MET A 1 -36.49 -28.99 3.24
CA MET A 1 -37.53 -29.70 4.01
C MET A 1 -37.26 -31.20 3.94
N LYS A 2 -36.75 -31.80 5.02
CA LYS A 2 -36.52 -33.26 5.10
C LYS A 2 -37.79 -33.92 5.64
N ARG A 3 -38.35 -34.86 4.88
CA ARG A 3 -39.53 -35.65 5.26
C ARG A 3 -39.16 -36.52 6.47
N PHE A 4 -39.93 -36.38 7.56
CA PHE A 4 -39.92 -37.33 8.67
C PHE A 4 -40.44 -38.67 8.14
N VAL A 5 -39.56 -39.66 7.99
CA VAL A 5 -39.97 -41.05 7.78
C VAL A 5 -40.08 -41.66 9.18
N ALA A 6 -41.31 -41.68 9.70
CA ALA A 6 -41.62 -42.43 10.90
C ALA A 6 -41.44 -43.92 10.56
N ASN A 7 -40.48 -44.59 11.21
CA ASN A 7 -40.33 -46.03 11.11
C ASN A 7 -41.64 -46.68 11.59
N ARG A 8 -42.42 -47.24 10.65
CA ARG A 8 -43.52 -48.17 10.95
C ARG A 8 -42.91 -49.48 11.40
N THR A 9 -42.64 -49.58 12.69
CA THR A 9 -42.29 -50.85 13.36
C THR A 9 -43.29 -51.11 14.47
N THR A 10 -44.56 -51.10 14.10
CA THR A 10 -45.59 -51.83 14.83
C THR A 10 -45.75 -53.17 14.13
N THR A 11 -45.71 -54.26 14.89
CA THR A 11 -46.04 -55.60 14.39
C THR A 11 -47.40 -55.51 13.69
N PRO A 12 -47.59 -56.07 12.47
CA PRO A 12 -48.82 -55.90 11.69
C PRO A 12 -50.11 -56.25 12.46
N LYS A 13 -49.97 -57.12 13.47
CA LYS A 13 -51.02 -57.57 14.38
C LYS A 13 -51.54 -56.47 15.33
N TYR A 14 -50.68 -55.55 15.76
CA TYR A 14 -51.04 -54.46 16.68
C TYR A 14 -51.74 -53.30 15.96
N ASP A 15 -51.24 -52.88 14.79
CA ASP A 15 -51.92 -51.87 13.97
C ASP A 15 -53.30 -52.34 13.52
N TRP A 16 -53.44 -53.64 13.24
CA TRP A 16 -54.72 -54.28 12.95
C TRP A 16 -55.67 -54.32 14.16
N TRP A 17 -55.16 -54.61 15.36
CA TRP A 17 -55.93 -54.61 16.62
C TRP A 17 -56.39 -53.20 17.02
N TRP A 18 -55.50 -52.19 16.93
CA TRP A 18 -55.82 -50.79 17.24
C TRP A 18 -56.77 -50.15 16.22
N GLY A 19 -56.55 -50.38 14.92
CA GLY A 19 -57.43 -49.86 13.87
C GLY A 19 -58.85 -50.40 13.95
N LYS A 20 -59.02 -51.61 14.52
CA LYS A 20 -60.33 -52.24 14.74
C LYS A 20 -61.09 -51.67 15.94
N GLN A 21 -60.41 -51.29 17.03
CA GLN A 21 -61.08 -50.65 18.18
C GLN A 21 -61.52 -49.20 17.93
N ILE A 22 -60.80 -48.43 17.11
CA ILE A 22 -61.15 -47.01 16.84
C ILE A 22 -62.49 -46.87 16.10
N ASN A 23 -62.95 -47.92 15.39
CA ASN A 23 -64.19 -47.89 14.59
C ASN A 23 -65.40 -48.55 15.27
N ASP A 24 -65.20 -49.25 16.40
CA ASP A 24 -66.21 -50.11 17.03
C ASP A 24 -66.62 -49.60 18.43
N ASN A 25 -66.89 -48.30 18.59
CA ASN A 25 -67.46 -47.75 19.84
C ASN A 25 -68.91 -48.19 20.12
N VAL A 26 -69.44 -49.19 19.40
CA VAL A 26 -70.72 -49.82 19.69
C VAL A 26 -70.44 -51.26 20.12
N PRO A 27 -70.84 -51.69 21.34
CA PRO A 27 -70.70 -53.09 21.73
C PRO A 27 -71.64 -53.95 20.87
N SER A 28 -71.12 -54.56 19.81
CA SER A 28 -71.88 -55.52 19.00
C SER A 28 -72.03 -56.80 19.82
N SER A 29 -73.25 -57.07 20.27
CA SER A 29 -73.60 -58.22 21.10
C SER A 29 -73.40 -59.53 20.35
N CYS A 30 -72.49 -60.35 20.88
CA CYS A 30 -72.42 -61.81 20.94
C CYS A 30 -73.12 -62.64 19.83
N GLN A 31 -72.33 -63.43 19.08
CA GLN A 31 -72.68 -64.83 18.77
C GLN A 31 -71.49 -65.59 18.17
N GLU A 32 -71.35 -66.87 18.58
CA GLU A 32 -70.29 -67.85 18.24
C GLU A 32 -68.89 -67.68 18.85
N LYS A 33 -68.75 -67.98 20.16
CA LYS A 33 -67.53 -68.65 20.67
C LYS A 33 -67.86 -69.63 21.79
N THR A 34 -67.82 -70.92 21.47
CA THR A 34 -67.78 -72.08 22.37
C THR A 34 -66.44 -72.18 23.10
N ARG A 35 -65.94 -71.06 23.65
CA ARG A 35 -64.69 -71.02 24.43
C ARG A 35 -65.00 -70.63 25.87
N PRO A 36 -64.46 -71.33 26.88
CA PRO A 36 -64.68 -70.98 28.28
C PRO A 36 -64.17 -69.56 28.55
N ILE A 37 -64.85 -68.81 29.42
CA ILE A 37 -64.49 -67.44 29.86
C ILE A 37 -63.00 -67.34 30.28
N GLU A 38 -62.46 -68.44 30.79
CA GLU A 38 -61.06 -68.61 31.17
C GLU A 38 -60.06 -68.43 30.02
N GLU A 39 -60.36 -68.94 28.82
CA GLU A 39 -59.51 -68.71 27.63
C GLU A 39 -59.49 -67.23 27.22
N HIS A 40 -60.63 -66.54 27.34
CA HIS A 40 -60.72 -65.11 27.04
C HIS A 40 -59.89 -64.27 28.00
N LEU A 41 -59.93 -64.59 29.31
CA LEU A 41 -59.10 -63.94 30.31
C LEU A 41 -57.60 -64.20 30.07
N GLN A 42 -57.24 -65.41 29.65
CA GLN A 42 -55.84 -65.78 29.37
C GLN A 42 -55.27 -65.09 28.12
N VAL A 43 -56.08 -64.92 27.07
CA VAL A 43 -55.70 -64.13 25.89
C VAL A 43 -55.55 -62.66 26.25
N ILE A 44 -56.48 -62.07 27.02
CA ILE A 44 -56.41 -60.68 27.47
C ILE A 44 -55.16 -60.44 28.35
N SER A 45 -54.85 -61.36 29.28
CA SER A 45 -53.62 -61.30 30.07
C SER A 45 -52.37 -61.35 29.20
N SER A 46 -52.36 -62.15 28.13
CA SER A 46 -51.23 -62.25 27.21
C SER A 46 -51.04 -60.98 26.36
N GLU A 47 -52.14 -60.37 25.89
CA GLU A 47 -52.09 -59.11 25.15
C GLU A 47 -51.60 -57.94 26.02
N LEU A 48 -52.03 -57.87 27.29
CA LEU A 48 -51.55 -56.87 28.25
C LEU A 48 -50.05 -57.02 28.55
N GLU A 49 -49.55 -58.24 28.68
CA GLU A 49 -48.12 -58.51 28.92
C GLU A 49 -47.27 -58.03 27.73
N ILE A 50 -47.72 -58.26 26.50
CA ILE A 50 -47.06 -57.77 25.28
C ILE A 50 -47.03 -56.24 25.26
N VAL A 51 -48.16 -55.58 25.52
CA VAL A 51 -48.26 -54.11 25.55
C VAL A 51 -47.33 -53.52 26.61
N LYS A 52 -47.25 -54.16 27.79
CA LYS A 52 -46.37 -53.73 28.87
C LYS A 52 -44.89 -53.84 28.48
N GLN A 53 -44.49 -54.92 27.82
CA GLN A 53 -43.11 -55.09 27.33
C GLN A 53 -42.77 -54.08 26.24
N ASP A 54 -43.67 -53.84 25.29
CA ASP A 54 -43.50 -52.85 24.23
C ASP A 54 -43.39 -51.42 24.78
N PHE A 55 -44.22 -51.07 25.78
CA PHE A 55 -44.13 -49.79 26.46
C PHE A 55 -42.78 -49.62 27.15
N LYS A 56 -42.31 -50.66 27.86
CA LYS A 56 -41.00 -50.65 28.51
C LYS A 56 -39.86 -50.46 27.50
N LYS A 57 -39.93 -51.13 26.34
CA LYS A 57 -38.95 -50.98 25.26
C LYS A 57 -38.94 -49.56 24.68
N LYS A 58 -40.11 -49.01 24.34
CA LYS A 58 -40.24 -47.64 23.83
C LYS A 58 -39.77 -46.60 24.84
N SER A 59 -40.08 -46.78 26.13
CA SER A 59 -39.61 -45.90 27.20
C SER A 59 -38.09 -45.88 27.30
N SER A 60 -37.43 -47.05 27.21
CA SER A 60 -35.96 -47.12 27.19
C SER A 60 -35.35 -46.45 25.95
N GLU A 61 -35.95 -46.64 24.78
CA GLU A 61 -35.49 -46.01 23.54
C GLU A 61 -35.61 -44.49 23.58
N LEU A 62 -36.74 -43.97 24.09
CA LEU A 62 -36.94 -42.54 24.32
C LEU A 62 -35.92 -41.98 25.31
N GLY A 63 -35.61 -42.70 26.39
CA GLY A 63 -34.58 -42.31 27.35
C GLY A 63 -33.21 -42.11 26.69
N LYS A 64 -32.74 -43.09 25.90
CA LYS A 64 -31.48 -42.98 25.15
C LYS A 64 -31.48 -41.80 24.15
N ARG A 65 -32.64 -41.51 23.54
CA ARG A 65 -32.77 -40.40 22.61
C ARG A 65 -32.74 -39.04 23.31
N ILE A 66 -33.31 -38.94 24.51
CA ILE A 66 -33.23 -37.74 25.36
C ILE A 66 -31.79 -37.49 25.77
N GLU A 67 -31.09 -38.50 26.28
CA GLU A 67 -29.67 -38.40 26.68
C GLU A 67 -28.79 -37.90 25.52
N LYS A 68 -28.94 -38.51 24.33
CA LYS A 68 -28.22 -38.06 23.13
C LYS A 68 -28.53 -36.60 22.75
N LEU A 69 -29.79 -36.17 22.86
CA LEU A 69 -30.18 -34.79 22.57
C LEU A 69 -29.62 -33.81 23.60
N GLU A 70 -29.50 -34.22 24.86
CA GLU A 70 -28.88 -33.41 25.92
C GLU A 70 -27.38 -33.22 25.66
N GLU A 71 -26.67 -34.27 25.25
CA GLU A 71 -25.27 -34.19 24.83
C GLU A 71 -25.08 -33.26 23.61
N GLU A 72 -25.87 -33.45 22.55
CA GLU A 72 -25.82 -32.59 21.36
C GLU A 72 -26.12 -31.12 21.71
N LYS A 73 -27.08 -30.87 22.61
CA LYS A 73 -27.40 -29.52 23.09
C LYS A 73 -26.23 -28.88 23.83
N ILE A 74 -25.53 -29.62 24.69
CA ILE A 74 -24.34 -29.12 25.41
C ILE A 74 -23.24 -28.79 24.40
N GLN A 75 -22.96 -29.69 23.45
CA GLN A 75 -21.93 -29.48 22.43
C GLN A 75 -22.21 -28.22 21.60
N VAL A 76 -23.43 -28.07 21.08
CA VAL A 76 -23.83 -26.89 20.31
C VAL A 76 -23.73 -25.61 21.15
N GLY A 77 -24.08 -25.68 22.44
CA GLY A 77 -23.93 -24.56 23.37
C GLY A 77 -22.47 -24.09 23.48
N LEU A 78 -21.54 -25.03 23.64
CA LEU A 78 -20.11 -24.74 23.68
C LEU A 78 -19.60 -24.12 22.38
N ASP A 79 -20.01 -24.67 21.22
CA ASP A 79 -19.59 -24.15 19.91
C ASP A 79 -20.07 -22.69 19.70
N VAL A 80 -21.30 -22.37 20.14
CA VAL A 80 -21.83 -21.00 20.08
C VAL A 80 -21.01 -20.04 20.94
N ASP A 81 -20.62 -20.45 22.14
CA ASP A 81 -19.80 -19.62 23.04
C ASP A 81 -18.38 -19.40 22.48
N VAL A 82 -17.77 -20.43 21.88
CA VAL A 82 -16.49 -20.32 21.18
C VAL A 82 -16.59 -19.31 20.02
N GLN A 83 -17.58 -19.45 19.15
CA GLN A 83 -17.79 -18.52 18.03
C GLN A 83 -18.02 -17.08 18.51
N LYS A 84 -18.75 -16.90 19.61
CA LYS A 84 -19.01 -15.59 20.22
C LYS A 84 -17.72 -14.95 20.75
N LEU A 85 -16.85 -15.74 21.39
CA LEU A 85 -15.54 -15.28 21.86
C LEU A 85 -14.62 -14.90 20.70
N GLU A 86 -14.55 -15.72 19.66
CA GLU A 86 -13.78 -15.44 18.45
C GLU A 86 -14.27 -14.17 17.75
N ALA A 87 -15.59 -14.01 17.55
CA ALA A 87 -16.16 -12.82 16.96
C ALA A 87 -15.83 -11.55 17.76
N LYS A 88 -15.83 -11.63 19.10
CA LYS A 88 -15.43 -10.52 19.97
C LYS A 88 -13.95 -10.17 19.82
N LYS A 89 -13.07 -11.18 19.72
CA LYS A 89 -11.63 -10.98 19.45
C LYS A 89 -11.40 -10.34 18.09
N MET A 90 -12.06 -10.85 17.05
CA MET A 90 -11.98 -10.31 15.69
C MET A 90 -12.47 -8.87 15.60
N ARG A 91 -13.58 -8.52 16.28
CA ARG A 91 -14.06 -7.13 16.35
C ARG A 91 -13.06 -6.20 17.03
N LYS A 92 -12.40 -6.63 18.10
CA LYS A 92 -11.33 -5.83 18.75
C LYS A 92 -10.13 -5.64 17.82
N GLY A 93 -9.70 -6.72 17.16
CA GLY A 93 -8.61 -6.68 16.17
C GLY A 93 -8.93 -5.71 15.01
N LYS A 94 -10.13 -5.81 14.43
CA LYS A 94 -10.59 -4.91 13.35
C LYS A 94 -10.54 -3.45 13.78
N LYS A 95 -11.08 -3.11 14.95
CA LYS A 95 -11.05 -1.73 15.47
C LYS A 95 -9.64 -1.20 15.68
N LYS A 96 -8.69 -2.05 16.07
CA LYS A 96 -7.29 -1.66 16.22
C LYS A 96 -6.66 -1.40 14.85
N ALA A 97 -6.84 -2.31 13.89
CA ALA A 97 -6.33 -2.18 12.54
C ALA A 97 -6.88 -0.93 11.81
N GLU A 98 -8.17 -0.63 12.01
CA GLU A 98 -8.83 0.56 11.45
C GLU A 98 -8.19 1.85 11.97
N LYS A 99 -7.91 1.95 13.28
CA LYS A 99 -7.16 3.08 13.85
C LYS A 99 -5.73 3.19 13.30
N GLU A 100 -5.05 2.06 13.10
CA GLU A 100 -3.70 2.05 12.53
C GLU A 100 -3.70 2.52 11.07
N LEU A 101 -4.72 2.13 10.29
CA LEU A 101 -4.95 2.60 8.93
C LEU A 101 -5.18 4.11 8.89
N ASP A 102 -6.07 4.64 9.74
CA ASP A 102 -6.34 6.08 9.81
C ASP A 102 -5.08 6.87 10.18
N ASN A 103 -4.31 6.38 11.15
CA ASN A 103 -3.03 6.98 11.53
C ASN A 103 -2.00 6.92 10.39
N ALA A 104 -1.97 5.84 9.62
CA ALA A 104 -1.08 5.71 8.46
C ALA A 104 -1.47 6.71 7.36
N ARG A 105 -2.76 6.88 7.09
CA ARG A 105 -3.29 7.85 6.14
C ARG A 105 -2.92 9.29 6.51
N VAL A 106 -3.05 9.66 7.79
CA VAL A 106 -2.63 10.99 8.27
C VAL A 106 -1.13 11.22 8.07
N ARG A 107 -0.30 10.18 8.27
CA ARG A 107 1.16 10.28 8.02
C ARG A 107 1.47 10.43 6.53
N GLU A 108 0.79 9.68 5.67
CA GLU A 108 0.91 9.81 4.21
C GLU A 108 0.57 11.23 3.75
N ASP A 109 -0.57 11.76 4.19
CA ASP A 109 -0.99 13.12 3.85
C ASP A 109 0.04 14.18 4.33
N THR A 110 0.67 13.94 5.48
CA THR A 110 1.70 14.83 6.03
C THR A 110 2.98 14.79 5.20
N LEU A 111 3.48 13.59 4.90
CA LEU A 111 4.65 13.42 4.04
C LEU A 111 4.42 13.99 2.63
N GLY A 112 3.19 13.88 2.10
CA GLY A 112 2.80 14.48 0.83
C GLY A 112 2.94 16.00 0.82
N ARG A 113 2.55 16.68 1.91
CA ARG A 113 2.73 18.14 2.07
C ARG A 113 4.20 18.53 2.16
N ASP A 114 4.98 17.82 2.97
CA ASP A 114 6.42 18.10 3.15
C ASP A 114 7.18 17.93 1.82
N LEU A 115 6.84 16.90 1.04
CA LEU A 115 7.43 16.68 -0.28
C LEU A 115 7.13 17.84 -1.23
N LEU A 116 5.89 18.35 -1.23
CA LEU A 116 5.51 19.49 -2.07
C LEU A 116 6.27 20.76 -1.66
N GLU A 117 6.44 21.00 -0.36
CA GLU A 117 7.23 22.12 0.16
C GLU A 117 8.70 22.03 -0.28
N ILE A 118 9.32 20.86 -0.16
CA ILE A 118 10.70 20.62 -0.63
C ILE A 118 10.81 20.85 -2.13
N GLN A 119 9.85 20.39 -2.92
CA GLN A 119 9.86 20.58 -4.38
C GLN A 119 9.76 22.07 -4.73
N ASN A 120 8.87 22.82 -4.07
CA ASN A 120 8.73 24.26 -4.27
C ASN A 120 10.01 25.00 -3.88
N GLY A 121 10.61 24.67 -2.72
CA GLY A 121 11.89 25.20 -2.30
C GLY A 121 13.01 24.94 -3.32
N LYS A 122 13.07 23.71 -3.87
CA LYS A 122 14.03 23.35 -4.92
C LYS A 122 13.84 24.16 -6.20
N VAL A 123 12.59 24.45 -6.61
CA VAL A 123 12.31 25.33 -7.75
C VAL A 123 12.84 26.75 -7.47
N GLY A 124 12.57 27.30 -6.28
CA GLY A 124 13.09 28.60 -5.88
C GLY A 124 14.62 28.68 -5.88
N LEU A 125 15.29 27.66 -5.32
CA LEU A 125 16.75 27.57 -5.32
C LEU A 125 17.32 27.50 -6.75
N ARG A 126 16.69 26.74 -7.66
CA ARG A 126 17.10 26.70 -9.07
C ARG A 126 16.98 28.06 -9.75
N ALA A 127 15.91 28.81 -9.46
CA ALA A 127 15.75 30.16 -10.00
C ALA A 127 16.86 31.11 -9.51
N HIS A 128 17.20 31.07 -8.22
CA HIS A 128 18.29 31.86 -7.66
C HIS A 128 19.66 31.47 -8.23
N ILE A 129 19.94 30.18 -8.41
CA ILE A 129 21.18 29.72 -9.06
C ILE A 129 21.29 30.32 -10.47
N ALA A 130 20.23 30.23 -11.28
CA ALA A 130 20.22 30.79 -12.63
C ALA A 130 20.41 32.31 -12.66
N GLU A 131 19.94 33.03 -11.65
CA GLU A 131 20.17 34.47 -11.49
C GLU A 131 21.62 34.80 -11.13
N LEU A 132 22.20 34.06 -10.18
CA LEU A 132 23.60 34.21 -9.79
C LEU A 132 24.55 33.90 -10.95
N GLU A 133 24.28 32.85 -11.72
CA GLU A 133 25.06 32.51 -12.92
C GLU A 133 25.05 33.64 -13.95
N ARG A 134 23.87 34.25 -14.22
CA ARG A 134 23.74 35.43 -15.09
C ARG A 134 24.55 36.61 -14.57
N SER A 135 24.42 36.93 -13.29
CA SER A 135 25.15 38.05 -12.67
C SER A 135 26.66 37.84 -12.72
N LEU A 136 27.13 36.62 -12.41
CA LEU A 136 28.54 36.27 -12.46
C LEU A 136 29.11 36.40 -13.88
N HIS A 137 28.37 35.92 -14.89
CA HIS A 137 28.78 36.06 -16.29
C HIS A 137 28.89 37.54 -16.70
N GLN A 138 27.91 38.36 -16.33
CA GLN A 138 27.92 39.79 -16.60
C GLN A 138 29.10 40.49 -15.93
N HIS A 139 29.39 40.18 -14.66
CA HIS A 139 30.52 40.76 -13.94
C HIS A 139 31.86 40.41 -14.61
N ARG A 140 32.06 39.14 -14.99
CA ARG A 140 33.27 38.69 -15.70
C ARG A 140 33.46 39.45 -17.02
N SER A 141 32.41 39.56 -17.83
CA SER A 141 32.46 40.30 -19.09
C SER A 141 32.82 41.77 -18.89
N ARG A 142 32.22 42.43 -17.88
CA ARG A 142 32.54 43.83 -17.55
C ARG A 142 33.99 44.01 -17.11
N ASN A 143 34.51 43.09 -16.30
CA ASN A 143 35.90 43.15 -15.83
C ASN A 143 36.88 43.04 -17.00
N SER A 144 36.67 42.07 -17.91
CA SER A 144 37.49 41.94 -19.12
C SER A 144 37.43 43.19 -20.00
N MET A 145 36.26 43.82 -20.14
CA MET A 145 36.14 45.07 -20.90
C MET A 145 36.95 46.22 -20.28
N ILE A 146 36.98 46.33 -18.94
CA ILE A 146 37.76 47.35 -18.25
C ILE A 146 39.25 47.11 -18.46
N GLU A 147 39.73 45.88 -18.29
CA GLU A 147 41.13 45.50 -18.51
C GLU A 147 41.59 45.79 -19.96
N LEU A 148 40.74 45.49 -20.94
CA LEU A 148 41.01 45.79 -22.35
C LEU A 148 41.06 47.30 -22.63
N LYS A 149 40.17 48.09 -22.03
CA LYS A 149 40.19 49.56 -22.16
C LYS A 149 41.48 50.16 -21.60
N VAL A 150 41.91 49.71 -20.41
CA VAL A 150 43.17 50.15 -19.81
C VAL A 150 44.34 49.81 -20.74
N SER A 151 44.39 48.58 -21.24
CA SER A 151 45.44 48.15 -22.17
C SER A 151 45.45 48.95 -23.47
N LEU A 152 44.28 49.25 -24.04
CA LEU A 152 44.13 50.08 -25.24
C LEU A 152 44.70 51.48 -25.03
N THR A 153 44.32 52.16 -23.93
CA THR A 153 44.84 53.51 -23.64
C THR A 153 46.36 53.53 -23.46
N LYS A 154 46.95 52.43 -22.97
CA LYS A 154 48.40 52.28 -22.88
C LYS A 154 49.05 52.12 -24.26
N ILE A 155 48.44 51.33 -25.15
CA ILE A 155 48.92 51.16 -26.53
C ILE A 155 48.85 52.49 -27.29
N GLU A 156 47.76 53.25 -27.16
CA GLU A 156 47.60 54.56 -27.80
C GLU A 156 48.68 55.56 -27.36
N LYS A 157 49.02 55.59 -26.06
CA LYS A 157 50.12 56.41 -25.54
C LYS A 157 51.47 55.99 -26.14
N LEU A 158 51.78 54.70 -26.15
CA LEU A 158 53.03 54.19 -26.72
C LEU A 158 53.13 54.49 -28.23
N LYS A 159 52.00 54.40 -28.94
CA LYS A 159 51.94 54.76 -30.36
C LYS A 159 52.32 56.23 -30.58
N GLY A 160 51.76 57.16 -29.81
CA GLY A 160 52.13 58.58 -29.90
C GLY A 160 53.61 58.85 -29.63
N THR A 161 54.19 58.17 -28.62
CA THR A 161 55.63 58.30 -28.34
C THR A 161 56.50 57.74 -29.47
N ILE A 162 56.06 56.68 -30.17
CA ILE A 162 56.77 56.15 -31.34
C ILE A 162 56.72 57.17 -32.48
N GLU A 163 55.55 57.75 -32.77
CA GLU A 163 55.38 58.78 -33.80
C GLU A 163 56.29 60.01 -33.53
N GLU A 164 56.39 60.45 -32.27
CA GLU A 164 57.31 61.54 -31.86
C GLU A 164 58.79 61.19 -32.07
N LEU A 165 59.19 59.96 -31.69
CA LEU A 165 60.57 59.48 -31.88
C LEU A 165 60.92 59.31 -33.35
N GLU A 166 60.00 58.80 -34.17
CA GLU A 166 60.15 58.70 -35.62
C GLU A 166 60.35 60.08 -36.26
N ALA A 167 59.55 61.08 -35.87
CA ALA A 167 59.70 62.44 -36.35
C ALA A 167 61.06 63.06 -35.94
N ALA A 168 61.51 62.80 -34.71
CA ALA A 168 62.83 63.24 -34.25
C ALA A 168 63.98 62.54 -35.01
N LEU A 169 63.85 61.25 -35.30
CA LEU A 169 64.82 60.49 -36.09
C LEU A 169 64.94 61.04 -37.51
N GLN A 170 63.80 61.26 -38.19
CA GLN A 170 63.73 61.88 -39.53
C GLN A 170 64.35 63.28 -39.57
N ASN A 171 64.29 64.05 -38.48
CA ASN A 171 64.97 65.35 -38.38
C ASN A 171 66.50 65.21 -38.25
N CYS A 172 66.97 64.17 -37.55
CA CYS A 172 68.40 63.92 -37.33
C CYS A 172 69.10 63.29 -38.54
N GLU A 173 68.41 62.50 -39.35
CA GLU A 173 68.94 61.86 -40.57
C GLU A 173 69.72 62.83 -41.49
N PRO A 174 69.16 63.95 -41.98
CA PRO A 174 69.89 64.87 -42.86
C PRO A 174 71.06 65.57 -42.15
N ARG A 175 71.00 65.71 -40.82
CA ARG A 175 72.10 66.30 -40.03
C ARG A 175 73.30 65.34 -39.96
N LEU A 176 73.04 64.04 -39.87
CA LEU A 176 74.09 63.01 -39.91
C LEU A 176 74.71 62.93 -41.30
N GLU A 177 73.91 62.87 -42.36
CA GLU A 177 74.41 62.88 -43.75
C GLU A 177 75.33 64.08 -44.02
N LEU A 178 74.94 65.28 -43.54
CA LEU A 178 75.78 66.47 -43.67
C LEU A 178 77.10 66.37 -42.92
N LEU A 179 77.09 65.82 -41.70
CA LEU A 179 78.30 65.62 -40.91
C LEU A 179 79.22 64.56 -41.51
N GLU A 180 78.66 63.49 -42.08
CA GLU A 180 79.41 62.46 -42.81
C GLU A 180 80.10 63.05 -44.03
N MET A 181 79.39 63.80 -44.88
CA MET A 181 79.98 64.50 -46.02
C MET A 181 81.13 65.45 -45.60
N ASN A 182 80.92 66.22 -44.52
CA ASN A 182 81.96 67.10 -44.00
C ASN A 182 83.18 66.33 -43.47
N ASN A 183 82.99 65.19 -42.80
CA ASN A 183 84.08 64.39 -42.27
C ASN A 183 84.89 63.72 -43.40
N GLU A 184 84.21 63.18 -44.41
CA GLU A 184 84.85 62.68 -45.64
C GLU A 184 85.70 63.77 -46.29
N TYR A 185 85.15 64.99 -46.43
CA TYR A 185 85.90 66.14 -46.94
C TYR A 185 87.17 66.44 -46.13
N TRP A 186 87.08 66.49 -44.79
CA TRP A 186 88.25 66.75 -43.94
C TRP A 186 89.27 65.61 -43.97
N LYS A 187 88.82 64.36 -44.10
CA LYS A 187 89.70 63.20 -44.23
C LYS A 187 90.49 63.25 -45.54
N GLU A 188 89.84 63.57 -46.67
CA GLU A 188 90.53 63.79 -47.94
C GLU A 188 91.54 64.94 -47.88
N GLN A 189 91.21 66.04 -47.21
CA GLN A 189 92.14 67.16 -47.02
C GLN A 189 93.37 66.75 -46.18
N LEU A 190 93.16 65.95 -45.13
CA LEU A 190 94.25 65.46 -44.29
C LEU A 190 95.17 64.50 -45.07
N GLU A 191 94.62 63.59 -45.86
CA GLU A 191 95.40 62.69 -46.73
C GLU A 191 96.23 63.46 -47.77
N ARG A 192 95.66 64.55 -48.35
CA ARG A 192 96.40 65.45 -49.25
C ARG A 192 97.53 66.22 -48.56
N SER A 193 97.44 66.44 -47.26
CA SER A 193 98.46 67.15 -46.47
C SER A 193 99.57 66.26 -45.90
N GLN A 194 99.46 64.94 -46.06
CA GLN A 194 100.45 63.94 -45.60
C GLN A 194 101.25 63.28 -46.74
N CYS A 195 101.04 63.70 -47.99
CA CYS A 195 101.91 63.42 -49.15
C CYS A 195 102.87 64.60 -49.40
#